data_AF-A0A7W1FBI3-F1
#
_entry.id   AF-A0A7W1FBI3-F1
#
_cell.length_a   1.000
_cell.length_b   1.000
_cell.length_c   1.000
_cell.angle_alpha   90.00
_cell.angle_beta   90.00
_cell.angle_gamma   90.00
#
_symmetry.space_group_name_H-M   'P 1'
#
loop_
_entity.id
_entity.type
_entity.pdbx_description
1 polymer ?
#
loop_
_entity_poly.entity_id
_entity_poly.type
_entity_poly.pdbx_seq_one_letter_code
_entity_poly.pdbx_strand_id
1 'polypeptide(L)'
;MSILEDRVDEKNRSYVVDVKEEVELMSKLVGELLAYSKAGIKTTEVNLVKIPLRPLVETVIEREKATETAEVEIIIADHIEVLAQPELLSRAIANVVRNVVRYAGEAGEIKVSATNGKNQVKIEIADNGAGVPEDALEKLFDPFYRVESDRARQSGGTGLGLAIVKTCIEACQGKVSASNRIPQGLAVTISLKN
;
A
#
# COMPACT_ATOMS: atom_id res chain seq x y z
N MET A 1 -24.30 -39.28 -27.17
CA MET A 1 -23.99 -37.84 -27.21
C MET A 1 -24.14 -37.30 -25.80
N SER A 2 -23.06 -37.18 -25.02
CA SER A 2 -23.11 -36.52 -23.68
C SER A 2 -21.74 -36.28 -23.04
N ILE A 3 -20.63 -36.82 -23.57
CA ILE A 3 -19.29 -36.69 -22.94
C ILE A 3 -18.38 -35.68 -23.67
N LEU A 4 -18.74 -35.29 -24.91
CA LEU A 4 -17.94 -34.36 -25.70
C LEU A 4 -18.39 -32.89 -25.55
N GLU A 5 -19.64 -32.62 -25.17
CA GLU A 5 -20.13 -31.25 -24.97
C GLU A 5 -19.68 -30.68 -23.61
N ASP A 6 -19.63 -31.48 -22.55
CA ASP A 6 -19.17 -31.03 -21.21
C ASP A 6 -17.68 -30.66 -21.16
N ARG A 7 -16.81 -31.36 -21.92
CA ARG A 7 -15.35 -31.08 -21.90
C ARG A 7 -14.95 -29.84 -22.69
N VAL A 8 -15.83 -29.33 -23.56
CA VAL A 8 -15.58 -28.13 -24.38
C VAL A 8 -16.00 -26.86 -23.62
N ASP A 9 -17.03 -26.96 -22.77
CA ASP A 9 -17.48 -25.84 -21.93
C ASP A 9 -16.53 -25.55 -20.75
N GLU A 10 -15.91 -26.57 -20.18
CA GLU A 10 -15.00 -26.42 -19.02
C GLU A 10 -13.70 -25.68 -19.40
N LYS A 11 -13.14 -25.96 -20.59
CA LYS A 11 -11.99 -25.22 -21.14
C LYS A 11 -12.34 -23.78 -21.48
N ASN A 12 -13.48 -23.54 -22.14
CA ASN A 12 -13.92 -22.18 -22.46
C ASN A 12 -14.22 -21.36 -21.21
N ARG A 13 -14.76 -21.98 -20.15
CA ARG A 13 -14.90 -21.32 -18.83
C ARG A 13 -13.55 -20.95 -18.23
N SER A 14 -12.55 -21.82 -18.28
CA SER A 14 -11.18 -21.49 -17.86
C SER A 14 -10.65 -20.29 -18.64
N TYR A 15 -10.74 -20.30 -19.97
CA TYR A 15 -10.28 -19.18 -20.80
C TYR A 15 -11.04 -17.87 -20.52
N VAL A 16 -12.34 -17.92 -20.28
CA VAL A 16 -13.14 -16.73 -19.94
C VAL A 16 -12.80 -16.20 -18.56
N VAL A 17 -12.51 -17.08 -17.59
CA VAL A 17 -12.03 -16.71 -16.26
C VAL A 17 -10.64 -16.08 -16.36
N ASP A 18 -9.71 -16.70 -17.09
CA ASP A 18 -8.35 -16.20 -17.30
C ASP A 18 -8.36 -14.82 -17.97
N VAL A 19 -9.18 -14.63 -19.02
CA VAL A 19 -9.32 -13.34 -19.71
C VAL A 19 -9.95 -12.29 -18.81
N LYS A 20 -10.92 -12.66 -17.96
CA LYS A 20 -11.55 -11.73 -17.02
C LYS A 20 -10.56 -11.26 -15.97
N GLU A 21 -9.76 -12.17 -15.41
CA GLU A 21 -8.69 -11.84 -14.47
C GLU A 21 -7.64 -10.93 -15.13
N GLU A 22 -7.29 -11.19 -16.38
CA GLU A 22 -6.36 -10.34 -17.15
C GLU A 22 -6.93 -8.94 -17.39
N VAL A 23 -8.22 -8.81 -17.70
CA VAL A 23 -8.90 -7.51 -17.89
C VAL A 23 -9.02 -6.73 -16.59
N GLU A 24 -9.27 -7.41 -15.46
CA GLU A 24 -9.29 -6.79 -14.12
C GLU A 24 -7.89 -6.33 -13.71
N LEU A 25 -6.86 -7.12 -13.99
CA LEU A 25 -5.46 -6.74 -13.80
C LEU A 25 -5.08 -5.53 -14.68
N MET A 26 -5.44 -5.53 -15.96
CA MET A 26 -5.23 -4.39 -16.86
C MET A 26 -5.95 -3.14 -16.36
N SER A 27 -7.19 -3.26 -15.91
CA SER A 27 -7.97 -2.14 -15.36
C SER A 27 -7.33 -1.58 -14.09
N LYS A 28 -6.83 -2.46 -13.22
CA LYS A 28 -6.07 -2.08 -12.02
C LYS A 28 -4.76 -1.38 -12.39
N LEU A 29 -4.01 -1.91 -13.36
CA LEU A 29 -2.76 -1.33 -13.86
C LEU A 29 -2.99 0.05 -14.49
N VAL A 30 -4.02 0.21 -15.32
CA VAL A 30 -4.41 1.50 -15.89
C VAL A 30 -4.82 2.48 -14.78
N GLY A 31 -5.60 2.02 -13.81
CA GLY A 31 -5.98 2.81 -12.65
C GLY A 31 -4.77 3.30 -11.85
N GLU A 32 -3.81 2.41 -11.60
CA GLU A 32 -2.57 2.70 -10.87
C GLU A 32 -1.58 3.57 -11.68
N LEU A 33 -1.51 3.41 -13.00
CA LEU A 33 -0.73 4.24 -13.91
C LEU A 33 -1.30 5.66 -13.99
N LEU A 34 -2.63 5.80 -14.17
CA LEU A 34 -3.30 7.10 -14.17
C LEU A 34 -3.14 7.81 -12.83
N ALA A 35 -3.20 7.04 -11.75
CA ALA A 35 -2.93 7.49 -10.42
C ALA A 35 -1.50 7.99 -10.20
N TYR A 36 -0.51 7.28 -10.73
CA TYR A 36 0.90 7.66 -10.68
C TYR A 36 1.13 8.92 -11.51
N SER A 37 0.59 8.96 -12.72
CA SER A 37 0.59 10.13 -13.60
C SER A 37 -0.03 11.34 -12.91
N LYS A 38 -1.24 11.22 -12.35
CA LYS A 38 -1.90 12.30 -11.60
C LYS A 38 -1.10 12.77 -10.39
N ALA A 39 -0.44 11.85 -9.67
CA ALA A 39 0.40 12.21 -8.54
C ALA A 39 1.71 12.90 -8.98
N GLY A 40 2.24 12.59 -10.17
CA GLY A 40 3.44 13.20 -10.75
C GLY A 40 3.21 14.51 -11.52
N ILE A 41 1.95 14.92 -11.78
CA ILE A 41 1.65 16.19 -12.46
C ILE A 41 1.96 17.36 -11.51
N LYS A 42 3.13 17.96 -11.72
CA LYS A 42 3.72 19.09 -10.99
C LYS A 42 3.02 20.45 -11.21
N THR A 43 1.72 20.49 -11.54
CA THR A 43 1.04 21.74 -11.95
C THR A 43 -0.27 22.06 -11.25
N THR A 44 -0.66 21.30 -10.23
CA THR A 44 -1.78 21.68 -9.36
C THR A 44 -1.20 22.05 -8.00
N GLU A 45 -1.47 23.25 -7.49
CA GLU A 45 -1.07 23.66 -6.14
C GLU A 45 -1.62 22.63 -5.13
N VAL A 46 -0.75 21.76 -4.63
CA VAL A 46 -1.10 20.80 -3.58
C VAL A 46 -1.39 21.62 -2.34
N ASN A 47 -2.68 21.74 -2.00
CA ASN A 47 -3.11 22.53 -0.84
C ASN A 47 -2.86 21.74 0.44
N LEU A 48 -1.75 22.05 1.11
CA LEU A 48 -1.39 21.43 2.38
C LEU A 48 -2.18 22.10 3.51
N VAL A 49 -3.00 21.30 4.19
CA VAL A 49 -3.76 21.73 5.36
C VAL A 49 -3.31 20.95 6.57
N LYS A 50 -3.55 21.49 7.77
CA LYS A 50 -3.37 20.73 9.01
C LYS A 50 -4.48 19.70 9.12
N ILE A 51 -4.08 18.45 9.36
CA ILE A 51 -5.00 17.32 9.46
C ILE A 51 -4.74 16.60 10.77
N PRO A 52 -5.77 16.33 11.60
CA PRO A 52 -5.64 15.44 12.73
C PRO A 52 -5.34 14.02 12.21
N LEU A 53 -4.19 13.46 12.60
CA LEU A 53 -3.68 12.24 11.99
C LEU A 53 -4.51 11.01 12.37
N ARG A 54 -4.89 10.89 13.65
CA ARG A 54 -5.57 9.71 14.18
C ARG A 54 -6.91 9.43 13.45
N PRO A 55 -7.85 10.39 13.32
CA PRO A 55 -9.13 10.12 12.64
C PRO A 55 -8.96 9.72 11.17
N LEU A 56 -7.97 10.29 10.48
CA LEU A 56 -7.67 9.94 9.10
C LEU A 56 -7.19 8.48 9.00
N VAL A 57 -6.24 8.09 9.86
CA VAL A 57 -5.70 6.73 9.90
C VAL A 57 -6.79 5.72 10.25
N GLU A 58 -7.64 6.01 11.25
CA GLU A 58 -8.77 5.16 11.63
C GLU A 58 -9.74 4.94 10.46
N THR A 59 -10.12 6.02 9.76
CA THR A 59 -11.01 5.96 8.59
C THR A 59 -10.41 5.09 7.47
N VAL A 60 -9.11 5.24 7.21
CA VAL A 60 -8.43 4.45 6.17
C VAL A 60 -8.37 2.98 6.57
N ILE A 61 -8.02 2.67 7.82
CA ILE A 61 -7.93 1.30 8.31
C ILE A 61 -9.30 0.63 8.29
N GLU A 62 -10.36 1.31 8.73
CA GLU A 62 -11.73 0.77 8.70
C GLU A 62 -12.16 0.42 7.27
N ARG A 63 -11.86 1.29 6.30
CA ARG A 63 -12.17 1.05 4.89
C ARG A 63 -11.42 -0.15 4.30
N GLU A 64 -10.13 -0.32 4.63
CA GLU A 64 -9.31 -1.42 4.09
C GLU A 64 -9.51 -2.74 4.87
N LYS A 65 -9.92 -2.69 6.15
CA LYS A 65 -10.29 -3.87 6.94
C LYS A 65 -11.60 -4.51 6.51
N ALA A 66 -12.50 -3.77 5.85
CA ALA A 66 -13.77 -4.32 5.37
C ALA A 66 -13.59 -5.53 4.44
N THR A 67 -12.39 -5.73 3.89
CA THR A 67 -12.05 -6.82 2.98
C THR A 67 -11.23 -7.96 3.58
N GLU A 68 -10.61 -7.81 4.77
CA GLU A 68 -9.64 -8.80 5.31
C GLU A 68 -9.65 -8.90 6.85
N THR A 69 -9.26 -10.05 7.40
CA THR A 69 -9.33 -10.39 8.85
C THR A 69 -8.12 -9.91 9.68
N ALA A 70 -7.29 -9.00 9.17
CA ALA A 70 -6.05 -8.60 9.85
C ALA A 70 -6.32 -7.69 11.06
N GLU A 71 -5.70 -7.99 12.20
CA GLU A 71 -5.70 -7.10 13.36
C GLU A 71 -4.71 -5.95 13.13
N VAL A 72 -5.19 -4.72 13.37
CA VAL A 72 -4.38 -3.50 13.23
C VAL A 72 -4.44 -2.74 14.54
N GLU A 73 -3.30 -2.57 15.18
CA GLU A 73 -3.10 -1.75 16.38
C GLU A 73 -2.74 -0.31 15.95
N ILE A 74 -3.47 0.68 16.48
CA ILE A 74 -3.23 2.11 16.20
C ILE A 74 -2.70 2.77 17.47
N ILE A 75 -1.45 3.22 17.43
CA ILE A 75 -0.76 3.95 18.50
C ILE A 75 -0.47 5.37 18.03
N ILE A 76 -1.51 6.19 17.99
CA ILE A 76 -1.44 7.60 17.58
C ILE A 76 -2.16 8.43 18.63
N ALA A 77 -1.49 9.42 19.20
CA ALA A 77 -2.13 10.33 20.15
C ALA A 77 -3.05 11.32 19.42
N ASP A 78 -4.17 11.69 20.05
CA ASP A 78 -5.24 12.52 19.44
C ASP A 78 -4.78 13.91 18.99
N HIS A 79 -3.72 14.45 19.62
CA HIS A 79 -3.20 15.79 19.36
C HIS A 79 -2.17 15.85 18.22
N ILE A 80 -1.86 14.72 17.58
CA ILE A 80 -0.90 14.69 16.47
C ILE A 80 -1.56 15.19 15.20
N GLU A 81 -1.03 16.28 14.65
CA GLU A 81 -1.43 16.86 13.37
C GLU A 81 -0.28 16.81 12.36
N VAL A 82 -0.63 16.75 11.07
CA VAL A 82 0.33 16.83 9.97
C VAL A 82 -0.13 17.81 8.90
N LEU A 83 0.82 18.45 8.23
CA LEU A 83 0.59 19.21 7.01
C LEU A 83 0.62 18.29 5.79
N ALA A 84 -0.54 18.06 5.19
CA ALA A 84 -0.68 17.26 3.98
C ALA A 84 -1.95 17.64 3.20
N GLN A 85 -2.09 17.13 1.98
CA GLN A 85 -3.38 17.06 1.32
C GLN A 85 -4.10 15.77 1.77
N PRO A 86 -5.34 15.84 2.31
CA PRO A 86 -6.02 14.68 2.90
C PRO A 86 -6.12 13.48 1.95
N GLU A 87 -6.48 13.72 0.69
CA GLU A 87 -6.64 12.64 -0.29
C GLU A 87 -5.31 11.92 -0.60
N LEU A 88 -4.20 12.67 -0.70
CA LEU A 88 -2.88 12.10 -0.97
C LEU A 88 -2.37 11.29 0.21
N LEU A 89 -2.55 11.81 1.43
CA LEU A 89 -2.14 11.12 2.65
C LEU A 89 -2.95 9.84 2.87
N SER A 90 -4.28 9.91 2.77
CA SER A 90 -5.15 8.74 2.87
C SER A 90 -4.78 7.68 1.84
N ARG A 91 -4.47 8.10 0.62
CA ARG A 91 -4.05 7.21 -0.47
C ARG A 91 -2.69 6.56 -0.22
N ALA A 92 -1.72 7.30 0.31
CA ALA A 92 -0.44 6.75 0.70
C ALA A 92 -0.61 5.69 1.79
N ILE A 93 -1.29 6.02 2.89
CA ILE A 93 -1.54 5.11 4.01
C ILE A 93 -2.27 3.85 3.53
N ALA A 94 -3.32 3.99 2.73
CA ALA A 94 -4.07 2.86 2.20
C ALA A 94 -3.20 1.90 1.36
N ASN A 95 -2.27 2.43 0.55
CA ASN A 95 -1.34 1.59 -0.21
C ASN A 95 -0.35 0.85 0.69
N VAL A 96 0.15 1.50 1.75
CA VAL A 96 1.04 0.83 2.70
C VAL A 96 0.28 -0.26 3.45
N VAL A 97 -0.92 0.03 3.97
CA VAL A 97 -1.76 -0.94 4.68
C VAL A 97 -2.09 -2.13 3.79
N ARG A 98 -2.51 -1.94 2.53
CA ARG A 98 -2.76 -3.05 1.60
C ARG A 98 -1.53 -3.93 1.36
N ASN A 99 -0.35 -3.31 1.24
CA ASN A 99 0.88 -4.08 1.07
C ASN A 99 1.18 -4.90 2.31
N VAL A 100 1.12 -4.27 3.48
CA VAL A 100 1.36 -4.92 4.76
C VAL A 100 0.39 -6.08 4.98
N VAL A 101 -0.91 -5.87 4.79
CA VAL A 101 -1.94 -6.92 4.87
C VAL A 101 -1.62 -8.09 3.91
N ARG A 102 -1.27 -7.79 2.66
CA ARG A 102 -0.92 -8.80 1.65
C ARG A 102 0.33 -9.61 1.98
N TYR A 103 1.35 -8.99 2.59
CA TYR A 103 2.66 -9.62 2.81
C TYR A 103 2.87 -10.13 4.25
N ALA A 104 2.08 -9.68 5.22
CA ALA A 104 2.14 -10.15 6.60
C ALA A 104 1.68 -11.62 6.74
N GLY A 105 0.84 -12.13 5.82
CA GLY A 105 0.32 -13.49 5.88
C GLY A 105 -0.43 -13.75 7.20
N GLU A 106 -0.29 -14.96 7.76
CA GLU A 106 -0.89 -15.33 9.06
C GLU A 106 -0.17 -14.72 10.28
N ALA A 107 0.92 -13.96 10.10
CA ALA A 107 1.69 -13.36 11.20
C ALA A 107 1.00 -12.15 11.89
N GLY A 108 -0.23 -11.83 11.47
CA GLY A 108 -1.34 -11.42 12.32
C GLY A 108 -1.40 -9.97 12.79
N GLU A 109 -0.26 -9.31 13.04
CA GLU A 109 -0.27 -8.01 13.70
C GLU A 109 0.35 -6.91 12.84
N ILE A 110 -0.49 -5.93 12.52
CA ILE A 110 -0.11 -4.70 11.84
C ILE A 110 -0.12 -3.59 12.87
N LYS A 111 0.97 -2.82 12.95
CA LYS A 111 1.10 -1.72 13.90
C LYS A 111 1.22 -0.41 13.15
N VAL A 112 0.33 0.53 13.43
CA VAL A 112 0.40 1.91 12.93
C VAL A 112 0.68 2.83 14.09
N SER A 113 1.83 3.48 14.09
CA SER A 113 2.22 4.41 15.16
C SER A 113 2.60 5.77 14.61
N ALA A 114 2.50 6.81 15.45
CA ALA A 114 3.00 8.12 15.10
C ALA A 114 3.72 8.78 16.27
N THR A 115 4.87 9.39 15.98
CA THR A 115 5.66 10.15 16.96
C THR A 115 5.82 11.59 16.48
N ASN A 116 5.41 12.54 17.31
CA ASN A 116 5.61 13.97 17.03
C ASN A 116 7.03 14.39 17.44
N GLY A 117 7.83 14.79 16.46
CA GLY A 117 9.15 15.39 16.67
C GLY A 117 9.07 16.92 16.68
N LYS A 118 10.23 17.59 16.71
CA LYS A 118 10.28 19.08 16.75
C LYS A 118 9.62 19.75 15.54
N ASN A 119 9.92 19.27 14.32
CA ASN A 119 9.46 19.91 13.07
C ASN A 119 8.72 18.94 12.14
N GLN A 120 8.59 17.67 12.54
CA GLN A 120 8.04 16.62 11.71
C GLN A 120 7.37 15.56 12.58
N VAL A 121 6.26 15.03 12.09
CA VAL A 121 5.64 13.79 12.57
C VAL A 121 6.20 12.63 11.76
N LYS A 122 6.61 11.58 12.46
CA LYS A 122 6.95 10.29 11.86
C LYS A 122 5.78 9.34 12.05
N ILE A 123 5.24 8.85 10.96
CA ILE A 123 4.19 7.83 10.90
C ILE A 123 4.88 6.53 10.50
N GLU A 124 4.76 5.49 11.31
CA GLU A 124 5.32 4.17 11.03
C GLU A 124 4.19 3.17 10.86
N ILE A 125 4.20 2.43 9.76
CA ILE A 125 3.29 1.33 9.50
C ILE A 125 4.15 0.08 9.36
N ALA A 126 3.96 -0.87 10.27
CA ALA A 126 4.82 -2.02 10.45
C ALA A 126 4.04 -3.33 10.45
N ASP A 127 4.70 -4.38 9.96
CA ASP A 127 4.24 -5.77 10.02
C ASP A 127 5.27 -6.67 10.73
N ASN A 128 4.85 -7.92 10.95
CA ASN A 128 5.68 -9.01 11.46
C ASN A 128 5.93 -10.09 10.38
N GLY A 129 5.87 -9.73 9.10
CA GLY A 129 6.10 -10.61 7.96
C GLY A 129 7.57 -11.04 7.81
N ALA A 130 7.92 -11.56 6.63
CA ALA A 130 9.27 -12.06 6.36
C ALA A 130 10.33 -10.95 6.16
N GLY A 131 9.92 -9.68 6.09
CA GLY A 131 10.79 -8.59 5.66
C GLY A 131 11.21 -8.72 4.19
N VAL A 132 12.29 -8.03 3.82
CA VAL A 132 12.88 -8.06 2.47
C VAL A 132 14.41 -8.08 2.54
N PRO A 133 15.11 -8.51 1.48
CA PRO A 133 16.56 -8.31 1.39
C PRO A 133 16.96 -6.83 1.57
N GLU A 134 18.07 -6.57 2.26
CA GLU A 134 18.53 -5.20 2.54
C GLU A 134 18.77 -4.37 1.27
N ASP A 135 19.29 -5.01 0.21
CA ASP A 135 19.54 -4.38 -1.10
C ASP A 135 18.25 -4.09 -1.90
N ALA A 136 17.11 -4.59 -1.43
CA ALA A 136 15.79 -4.33 -1.99
C ALA A 136 15.10 -3.12 -1.35
N LEU A 137 15.46 -2.72 -0.12
CA LEU A 137 14.75 -1.68 0.65
C LEU A 137 14.62 -0.35 -0.09
N GLU A 138 15.69 0.11 -0.73
CA GLU A 138 15.66 1.36 -1.51
C GLU A 138 14.82 1.23 -2.78
N LYS A 139 14.87 0.06 -3.42
CA LYS A 139 14.18 -0.24 -4.68
C LYS A 139 12.69 -0.51 -4.49
N LEU A 140 12.23 -0.77 -3.26
CA LEU A 140 10.82 -1.00 -2.96
C LEU A 140 9.89 0.11 -3.45
N PHE A 141 10.39 1.33 -3.57
CA PHE A 141 9.63 2.49 -4.04
C PHE A 141 9.73 2.73 -5.54
N ASP A 142 10.50 1.92 -6.27
CA ASP A 142 10.62 2.01 -7.72
C ASP A 142 9.38 1.41 -8.40
N PRO A 143 8.83 2.07 -9.44
CA PRO A 143 7.70 1.53 -10.17
C PRO A 143 7.98 0.12 -10.70
N PHE A 144 7.00 -0.78 -10.52
CA PHE A 144 7.04 -2.18 -10.97
C PHE A 144 8.08 -3.07 -10.25
N TYR A 145 8.83 -2.54 -9.29
CA TYR A 145 9.78 -3.34 -8.53
C TYR A 145 9.07 -4.31 -7.60
N ARG A 146 9.57 -5.55 -7.55
CA ARG A 146 9.07 -6.63 -6.71
C ARG A 146 10.25 -7.48 -6.25
N VAL A 147 10.22 -7.90 -4.99
CA VAL A 147 11.18 -8.88 -4.48
C VAL A 147 10.80 -10.25 -5.04
N GLU A 148 11.70 -10.86 -5.81
CA GLU A 148 11.53 -12.24 -6.28
C GLU A 148 11.58 -13.19 -5.08
N SER A 149 10.40 -13.63 -4.65
CA SER A 149 10.25 -14.76 -3.74
C SER A 149 9.22 -15.69 -4.34
N ASP A 150 9.35 -17.00 -4.10
CA ASP A 150 8.48 -18.04 -4.70
C ASP A 150 6.97 -17.81 -4.46
N ARG A 151 6.60 -17.00 -3.45
CA ARG A 151 5.22 -16.59 -3.15
C ARG A 151 4.73 -15.39 -3.97
N ALA A 152 5.61 -14.59 -4.56
CA ALA A 152 5.26 -13.38 -5.31
C ALA A 152 4.50 -13.69 -6.62
N ARG A 153 4.68 -14.86 -7.23
CA ARG A 153 3.96 -15.20 -8.47
C ARG A 153 2.45 -15.38 -8.28
N GLN A 154 1.98 -15.70 -7.07
CA GLN A 154 0.55 -15.90 -6.81
C GLN A 154 -0.18 -14.64 -6.29
N SER A 155 0.53 -13.62 -5.79
CA SER A 155 -0.09 -12.50 -5.06
C SER A 155 -0.61 -11.34 -5.92
N GLY A 156 -0.63 -11.46 -7.26
CA GLY A 156 -1.31 -10.50 -8.17
C GLY A 156 -0.97 -9.01 -7.96
N GLY A 157 0.26 -8.71 -7.51
CA GLY A 157 0.72 -7.34 -7.24
C GLY A 157 1.38 -6.71 -8.45
N THR A 158 1.01 -5.48 -8.78
CA THR A 158 1.51 -4.70 -9.92
C THR A 158 2.89 -4.07 -9.69
N GLY A 159 3.34 -4.00 -8.42
CA GLY A 159 4.57 -3.30 -8.04
C GLY A 159 4.44 -1.77 -8.03
N LEU A 160 3.23 -1.21 -8.16
CA LEU A 160 3.03 0.25 -8.16
C LEU A 160 2.65 0.83 -6.79
N GLY A 161 2.22 0.00 -5.82
CA GLY A 161 1.69 0.45 -4.54
C GLY A 161 2.65 1.41 -3.79
N LEU A 162 3.89 1.00 -3.56
CA LEU A 162 4.88 1.83 -2.85
C LEU A 162 5.40 3.00 -3.71
N ALA A 163 5.45 2.87 -5.03
CA ALA A 163 5.73 4.01 -5.91
C ALA A 163 4.67 5.11 -5.80
N ILE A 164 3.39 4.73 -5.67
CA ILE A 164 2.29 5.67 -5.38
C ILE A 164 2.48 6.32 -4.02
N VAL A 165 2.87 5.55 -2.99
CA VAL A 165 3.19 6.10 -1.65
C VAL A 165 4.25 7.18 -1.77
N LYS A 166 5.39 6.89 -2.40
CA LYS A 166 6.47 7.85 -2.60
C LYS A 166 5.98 9.11 -3.29
N THR A 167 5.25 8.98 -4.40
CA THR A 167 4.75 10.12 -5.16
C THR A 167 3.78 10.98 -4.34
N CYS A 168 2.83 10.36 -3.63
CA CYS A 168 1.86 11.07 -2.78
C CYS A 168 2.54 11.81 -1.62
N ILE A 169 3.53 11.19 -0.98
CA ILE A 169 4.24 11.79 0.16
C ILE A 169 5.18 12.91 -0.29
N GLU A 170 5.88 12.74 -1.41
CA GLU A 170 6.73 13.78 -2.00
C GLU A 170 5.88 14.99 -2.46
N ALA A 171 4.68 14.76 -3.01
CA ALA A 171 3.73 15.83 -3.32
C ALA A 171 3.29 16.62 -2.07
N CYS A 172 3.21 15.95 -0.92
CA CYS A 172 3.01 16.58 0.40
C CYS A 172 4.29 17.18 1.02
N GLN A 173 5.39 17.28 0.27
CA GLN A 173 6.71 17.74 0.73
C GLN A 173 7.30 16.90 1.89
N GLY A 174 6.86 15.66 2.01
CA GLY A 174 7.33 14.70 3.00
C GLY A 174 8.46 13.81 2.49
N LYS A 175 8.80 12.80 3.29
CA LYS A 175 9.73 11.72 2.93
C LYS A 175 9.14 10.37 3.30
N VAL A 176 9.49 9.33 2.55
CA VAL A 176 9.15 7.94 2.89
C VAL A 176 10.40 7.06 2.81
N SER A 177 10.49 6.08 3.70
CA SER A 177 11.55 5.06 3.73
C SER A 177 10.98 3.71 4.18
N ALA A 178 11.72 2.63 3.91
CA ALA A 178 11.43 1.30 4.42
C ALA A 178 12.64 0.75 5.17
N SER A 179 12.40 -0.07 6.19
CA SER A 179 13.44 -0.78 6.95
C SER A 179 12.91 -2.12 7.46
N ASN A 180 13.77 -3.13 7.54
CA ASN A 180 13.42 -4.37 8.22
C ASN A 180 13.29 -4.17 9.74
N ARG A 181 12.37 -4.92 10.36
CA ARG A 181 12.21 -4.98 11.81
C ARG A 181 12.92 -6.19 12.40
N ILE A 182 13.31 -6.06 13.66
CA ILE A 182 13.91 -7.14 14.45
C ILE A 182 12.82 -7.72 15.37
N PRO A 183 12.66 -9.05 15.46
CA PRO A 183 13.43 -10.09 14.78
C PRO A 183 13.04 -10.34 13.32
N GLN A 184 11.84 -9.90 12.90
CA GLN A 184 11.35 -10.01 11.52
C GLN A 184 10.29 -8.94 11.23
N GLY A 185 10.02 -8.69 9.94
CA GLY A 185 8.98 -7.79 9.46
C GLY A 185 9.51 -6.61 8.67
N LEU A 186 8.60 -5.83 8.09
CA LEU A 186 8.91 -4.58 7.40
C LEU A 186 8.25 -3.40 8.11
N ALA A 187 8.95 -2.26 8.15
CA ALA A 187 8.40 -0.98 8.57
C ALA A 187 8.52 0.02 7.42
N VAL A 188 7.40 0.67 7.08
CA VAL A 188 7.37 1.83 6.19
C VAL A 188 7.19 3.07 7.05
N THR A 189 8.13 4.01 6.94
CA THR A 189 8.12 5.26 7.70
C THR A 189 7.83 6.44 6.78
N ILE A 190 6.79 7.20 7.09
CA ILE A 190 6.41 8.45 6.43
C ILE A 190 6.74 9.62 7.36
N SER A 191 7.46 10.62 6.86
CA SER A 191 7.79 11.85 7.59
C SER A 191 7.12 13.05 6.94
N LEU A 192 6.30 13.76 7.70
CA LEU A 192 5.57 14.97 7.28
C LEU A 192 5.81 16.10 8.27
N LYS A 193 5.65 17.35 7.84
CA LYS A 193 5.69 18.51 8.76
C LYS A 193 4.50 18.44 9.73
N ASN A 194 4.72 18.83 10.99
CA ASN A 194 3.67 19.01 11.99
C ASN A 194 2.96 20.37 11.87
#